data_AF-A0A9E5PAT4-F1
#
_entry.id   AF-A0A9E5PAT4-F1
#
_cell.length_a   1.000
_cell.length_b   1.000
_cell.length_c   1.000
_cell.angle_alpha   90.00
_cell.angle_beta   90.00
_cell.angle_gamma   90.00
#
_symmetry.space_group_name_H-M   'P 1'
#
loop_
_entity.id
_entity.type
_entity.pdbx_description
1 polymer ?
#
loop_
_entity_poly.entity_id
_entity_poly.type
_entity_poly.pdbx_seq_one_letter_code
_entity_poly.pdbx_strand_id
1 'polypeptide(L)'
;RQRLGELRRITTAQRPLERPERYLKDERKKLKLKKAEISDLEDTLEGLRERYERHAVQERRRHTDAIERCRRRTQEVQQQVELLQTQLRDCITSINEAREPAGEHTDYDRIVELERQRKSLQQQQDARREELQQLQRTAEEAQAALSEAESRAARIRQQMEVLDEQRAKLQAERDELQERVRHAEQQSDLLSVRMRIHKRLAQAVSLLVFALLGIPLGIIAGGRSIMIAFGMSFAIVLAVFYPFLIFGQITAEAGALPVTPAMWAGNGFVCAIALFLMVKVLFR
;
A
#
# COMPACT_ATOMS: atom_id res chain seq x y z
N ARG A 1 -30.41 -17.36 10.69
CA ARG A 1 -31.48 -16.83 9.79
C ARG A 1 -31.18 -15.42 9.28
N GLN A 2 -30.66 -14.49 10.09
CA GLN A 2 -30.24 -13.14 9.63
C GLN A 2 -29.13 -13.17 8.54
N ARG A 3 -28.08 -14.00 8.70
CA ARG A 3 -27.01 -14.16 7.68
C ARG A 3 -27.50 -14.70 6.32
N LEU A 4 -28.56 -15.51 6.31
CA LEU A 4 -29.18 -16.00 5.07
C LEU A 4 -30.02 -14.92 4.37
N GLY A 5 -30.56 -13.97 5.15
CA GLY A 5 -31.28 -12.80 4.61
C GLY A 5 -30.34 -11.79 3.94
N GLU A 6 -29.14 -11.58 4.49
CA GLU A 6 -28.10 -10.73 3.87
C GLU A 6 -27.54 -11.35 2.60
N LEU A 7 -27.25 -12.66 2.61
CA LEU A 7 -26.82 -13.37 1.40
C LEU A 7 -27.87 -13.27 0.28
N ARG A 8 -29.17 -13.35 0.61
CA ARG A 8 -30.28 -13.18 -0.35
C ARG A 8 -30.39 -11.74 -0.88
N ARG A 9 -30.13 -10.73 -0.04
CA ARG A 9 -30.10 -9.32 -0.48
C ARG A 9 -28.91 -9.04 -1.41
N ILE A 10 -27.75 -9.64 -1.14
CA ILE A 10 -26.57 -9.55 -2.03
C ILE A 10 -26.83 -10.26 -3.37
N THR A 11 -27.57 -11.38 -3.39
CA THR A 11 -27.92 -12.06 -4.65
C THR A 11 -29.00 -11.35 -5.48
N THR A 12 -29.85 -10.53 -4.85
CA THR A 12 -31.04 -9.95 -5.50
C THR A 12 -30.84 -8.49 -5.93
N ALA A 13 -29.83 -7.78 -5.40
CA ALA A 13 -29.65 -6.34 -5.62
C ALA A 13 -28.62 -5.95 -6.70
N GLN A 14 -27.73 -6.86 -7.12
CA GLN A 14 -26.77 -6.54 -8.19
C GLN A 14 -27.39 -6.86 -9.56
N ARG A 15 -27.84 -5.82 -10.28
CA ARG A 15 -28.15 -5.94 -11.71
C ARG A 15 -26.98 -6.68 -12.39
N PRO A 16 -27.25 -7.68 -13.25
CA PRO A 16 -26.20 -8.28 -14.04
C PRO A 16 -25.43 -7.17 -14.77
N LEU A 17 -24.10 -7.18 -14.65
CA LEU A 17 -23.23 -6.23 -15.32
C LEU A 17 -23.58 -6.23 -16.81
N GLU A 18 -24.07 -5.10 -17.34
CA GLU A 18 -24.51 -4.99 -18.74
C GLU A 18 -23.33 -5.24 -19.71
N ARG A 19 -22.08 -5.04 -19.28
CA ARG A 19 -20.85 -5.37 -20.04
C ARG A 19 -19.71 -5.80 -19.11
N PRO A 20 -19.66 -7.07 -18.68
CA PRO A 20 -18.67 -7.53 -17.70
C PRO A 20 -17.23 -7.39 -18.20
N GLU A 21 -16.97 -7.63 -19.49
CA GLU A 21 -15.62 -7.52 -20.07
C GLU A 21 -15.06 -6.10 -20.05
N ARG A 22 -15.87 -5.10 -20.42
CA ARG A 22 -15.43 -3.69 -20.41
C ARG A 22 -15.19 -3.22 -18.99
N TYR A 23 -16.11 -3.52 -18.08
CA TYR A 23 -15.98 -3.19 -16.66
C TYR A 23 -14.69 -3.81 -16.07
N LEU A 24 -14.46 -5.11 -16.28
CA LEU A 24 -13.26 -5.79 -15.79
C LEU A 24 -11.97 -5.21 -16.38
N LYS A 25 -11.98 -4.82 -17.66
CA LYS A 25 -10.82 -4.19 -18.31
C LYS A 25 -10.47 -2.85 -17.67
N ASP A 26 -11.47 -2.02 -17.40
CA ASP A 26 -11.28 -0.70 -16.79
C ASP A 26 -10.81 -0.82 -15.34
N GLU A 27 -11.43 -1.71 -14.56
CA GLU A 27 -11.04 -1.94 -13.16
C GLU A 27 -9.65 -2.57 -13.05
N ARG A 28 -9.29 -3.51 -13.93
CA ARG A 28 -7.91 -4.05 -14.00
C ARG A 28 -6.89 -2.98 -14.39
N LYS A 29 -7.24 -2.03 -15.27
CA LYS A 29 -6.37 -0.89 -15.61
C LYS A 29 -6.14 0.02 -14.41
N LYS A 30 -7.20 0.37 -13.68
CA LYS A 30 -7.10 1.14 -12.42
C LYS A 30 -6.23 0.41 -11.39
N LEU A 31 -6.40 -0.91 -11.26
CA LEU A 31 -5.62 -1.72 -10.33
C LEU A 31 -4.13 -1.72 -10.67
N LYS A 32 -3.77 -1.81 -11.97
CA LYS A 32 -2.38 -1.69 -12.41
C LYS A 32 -1.79 -0.31 -12.10
N LEU A 33 -2.56 0.75 -12.35
CA LEU A 33 -2.12 2.13 -12.08
C LEU A 33 -1.86 2.32 -10.57
N LYS A 34 -2.79 1.91 -9.71
CA LYS A 34 -2.61 2.00 -8.25
C LYS A 34 -1.44 1.16 -7.74
N LYS A 35 -1.19 -0.01 -8.31
CA LYS A 35 -0.02 -0.82 -7.95
C LYS A 35 1.29 -0.12 -8.29
N ALA A 36 1.35 0.55 -9.44
CA ALA A 36 2.52 1.35 -9.80
C ALA A 36 2.71 2.53 -8.84
N GLU A 37 1.63 3.27 -8.55
CA GLU A 37 1.66 4.40 -7.61
C GLU A 37 2.12 3.99 -6.20
N ILE A 38 1.65 2.84 -5.70
CA ILE A 38 2.11 2.28 -4.42
C ILE A 38 3.60 1.92 -4.50
N SER A 39 4.05 1.30 -5.58
CA SER A 39 5.46 0.93 -5.77
C SER A 39 6.37 2.16 -5.78
N ASP A 40 6.01 3.20 -6.54
CA ASP A 40 6.79 4.44 -6.64
C ASP A 40 6.91 5.13 -5.27
N LEU A 41 5.82 5.07 -4.48
CA LEU A 41 5.78 5.63 -3.14
C LEU A 41 6.61 4.80 -2.15
N GLU A 42 6.56 3.47 -2.25
CA GLU A 42 7.39 2.54 -1.47
C GLU A 42 8.89 2.79 -1.74
N ASP A 43 9.29 2.92 -2.99
CA ASP A 43 10.67 3.23 -3.39
C ASP A 43 11.12 4.60 -2.81
N THR A 44 10.22 5.59 -2.83
CA THR A 44 10.49 6.93 -2.27
C THR A 44 10.68 6.87 -0.75
N LEU A 45 9.82 6.13 -0.05
CA LEU A 45 9.90 5.91 1.40
C LEU A 45 11.19 5.19 1.78
N GLU A 46 11.55 4.14 1.04
CA GLU A 46 12.77 3.36 1.29
C GLU A 46 14.01 4.23 1.08
N GLY A 47 14.07 4.98 -0.02
CA GLY A 47 15.17 5.91 -0.28
C GLY A 47 15.28 7.03 0.77
N LEU A 48 14.16 7.53 1.29
CA LEU A 48 14.16 8.50 2.40
C LEU A 48 14.65 7.87 3.70
N ARG A 49 14.17 6.67 4.03
CA ARG A 49 14.57 5.92 5.23
C ARG A 49 16.05 5.64 5.25
N GLU A 50 16.61 5.18 4.13
CA GLU A 50 18.05 4.92 4.04
C GLU A 50 18.89 6.19 4.21
N ARG A 51 18.50 7.30 3.57
CA ARG A 51 19.20 8.59 3.74
C ARG A 51 19.11 9.08 5.17
N TYR A 52 17.94 8.94 5.79
CA TYR A 52 17.72 9.28 7.19
C TYR A 52 18.61 8.45 8.11
N GLU A 53 18.60 7.12 7.96
CA GLU A 53 19.41 6.23 8.80
C GLU A 53 20.90 6.49 8.61
N ARG A 54 21.38 6.67 7.38
CA ARG A 54 22.79 6.96 7.09
C ARG A 54 23.26 8.27 7.72
N HIS A 55 22.52 9.36 7.51
CA HIS A 55 22.97 10.69 7.94
C HIS A 55 22.61 11.00 9.39
N ALA A 56 21.36 10.77 9.81
CA ALA A 56 20.92 11.15 11.14
C ALA A 56 21.58 10.30 12.24
N VAL A 57 21.78 9.00 12.02
CA VAL A 57 22.45 8.14 13.02
C VAL A 57 23.92 8.51 13.13
N GLN A 58 24.59 8.76 12.01
CA GLN A 58 26.01 9.11 12.01
C GLN A 58 26.25 10.50 12.62
N GLU A 59 25.46 11.52 12.25
CA GLU A 59 25.57 12.86 12.86
C GLU A 59 25.31 12.81 14.35
N ARG A 60 24.23 12.13 14.78
CA ARG A 60 23.91 11.99 16.20
C ARG A 60 25.06 11.34 16.97
N ARG A 61 25.62 10.23 16.47
CA ARG A 61 26.78 9.58 17.09
C ARG A 61 27.97 10.53 17.20
N ARG A 62 28.32 11.24 16.13
CA ARG A 62 29.45 12.18 16.13
C ARG A 62 29.31 13.27 17.19
N HIS A 63 28.12 13.87 17.31
CA HIS A 63 27.85 14.90 18.31
C HIS A 63 27.83 14.33 19.73
N THR A 64 27.20 13.18 19.95
CA THR A 64 27.20 12.49 21.26
C THR A 64 28.62 12.15 21.71
N ASP A 65 29.44 11.56 20.82
CA ASP A 65 30.82 11.21 21.12
C ASP A 65 31.66 12.46 21.43
N ALA A 66 31.41 13.57 20.71
CA ALA A 66 32.09 14.85 20.96
C ALA A 66 31.74 15.43 22.33
N ILE A 67 30.44 15.40 22.69
CA ILE A 67 29.96 15.84 24.02
C ILE A 67 30.58 14.96 25.11
N GLU A 68 30.64 13.64 24.92
CA GLU A 68 31.22 12.73 25.91
C GLU A 68 32.72 12.97 26.10
N ARG A 69 33.48 13.19 25.01
CA ARG A 69 34.89 13.58 25.08
C ARG A 69 35.08 14.90 25.83
N CYS A 70 34.27 15.91 25.52
CA CYS A 70 34.30 17.20 26.20
C CYS A 70 34.02 17.02 27.70
N ARG A 71 32.99 16.24 28.05
CA ARG A 71 32.61 15.95 29.43
C ARG A 71 33.73 15.29 30.23
N ARG A 72 34.40 14.28 29.65
CA ARG A 72 35.55 13.62 30.29
C ARG A 72 36.69 14.61 30.53
N ARG A 73 37.00 15.44 29.53
CA ARG A 73 38.06 16.44 29.65
C ARG A 73 37.73 17.51 30.69
N THR A 74 36.49 17.98 30.74
CA THR A 74 36.01 18.92 31.76
C THR A 74 36.19 18.34 33.17
N GLN A 75 35.87 17.05 33.37
CA GLN A 75 36.08 16.37 34.65
C GLN A 75 37.57 16.28 35.04
N GLU A 76 38.45 15.93 34.11
CA GLU A 76 39.90 15.90 34.34
C GLU A 76 40.45 17.28 34.74
N VAL A 77 40.06 18.33 34.01
CA VAL A 77 40.51 19.70 34.29
C VAL A 77 39.94 20.19 35.61
N GLN A 78 38.69 19.86 35.95
CA GLN A 78 38.10 20.16 37.26
C GLN A 78 38.91 19.55 38.41
N GLN A 79 39.28 18.27 38.30
CA GLN A 79 40.12 17.61 39.31
C GLN A 79 41.50 18.28 39.46
N GLN A 80 42.10 18.71 38.35
CA GLN A 80 43.38 19.45 38.39
C GLN A 80 43.23 20.82 39.07
N VAL A 81 42.14 21.54 38.81
CA VAL A 81 41.86 22.83 39.47
C VAL A 81 41.65 22.64 40.98
N GLU A 82 40.93 21.60 41.41
CA GLU A 82 40.74 21.27 42.82
C GLU A 82 42.06 20.92 43.53
N LEU A 83 42.93 20.16 42.86
CA LEU A 83 44.27 19.85 43.38
C LEU A 83 45.12 21.12 43.51
N LEU A 84 45.16 21.97 42.48
CA LEU A 84 45.88 23.25 42.51
C LEU A 84 45.33 24.19 43.59
N GLN A 85 44.01 24.22 43.79
CA GLN A 85 43.38 24.97 44.89
C GLN A 85 43.87 24.49 46.26
N THR A 86 44.05 23.19 46.43
CA THR A 86 44.53 22.60 47.68
C THR A 86 46.00 22.95 47.91
N GLN A 87 46.85 22.78 46.90
CA GLN A 87 48.28 23.16 46.95
C GLN A 87 48.49 24.65 47.23
N LEU A 88 47.66 25.51 46.62
CA LEU A 88 47.71 26.96 46.86
C LEU A 88 47.34 27.28 48.31
N ARG A 89 46.33 26.61 48.86
CA ARG A 89 45.90 26.76 50.26
C ARG A 89 47.03 26.35 51.21
N ASP A 90 47.65 25.20 50.98
CA ASP A 90 48.76 24.70 51.80
C ASP A 90 49.96 25.65 51.74
N CYS A 91 50.33 26.13 50.54
CA CYS A 91 51.41 27.10 50.36
C CYS A 91 51.14 28.43 51.10
N ILE A 92 49.89 28.93 51.07
CA ILE A 92 49.50 30.13 51.83
C ILE A 92 49.63 29.88 53.34
N THR A 93 49.22 28.71 53.83
CA THR A 93 49.39 28.33 55.24
C THR A 93 50.87 28.31 55.62
N SER A 94 51.72 27.70 54.80
CA SER A 94 53.19 27.67 55.03
C SER A 94 53.82 29.07 55.00
N ILE A 95 53.32 29.99 54.17
CA ILE A 95 53.75 31.40 54.17
C ILE A 95 53.35 32.09 55.48
N ASN A 96 52.13 31.84 55.97
CA ASN A 96 51.66 32.42 57.22
C ASN A 96 52.45 31.89 58.43
N GLU A 97 52.74 30.59 58.48
CA GLU A 97 53.58 29.95 59.50
C GLU A 97 55.01 30.50 59.48
N ALA A 98 55.61 30.69 58.30
CA ALA A 98 56.95 31.29 58.16
C ALA A 98 57.00 32.78 58.54
N ARG A 99 55.85 33.46 58.59
CA ARG A 99 55.72 34.86 59.04
C ARG A 99 55.47 34.97 60.55
N GLU A 100 55.08 33.91 61.25
CA GLU A 100 54.96 33.92 62.71
C GLU A 100 56.35 33.92 63.38
N PRO A 101 56.61 34.78 64.39
CA PRO A 101 57.92 34.91 65.01
C PRO A 101 58.19 33.76 65.99
N ALA A 102 58.84 32.69 65.52
CA ALA A 102 59.25 31.56 66.37
C ALA A 102 60.69 31.65 66.93
N GLY A 103 61.45 32.73 66.65
CA GLY A 103 62.83 32.91 67.13
C GLY A 103 63.59 34.03 66.40
N GLU A 104 64.85 34.27 66.81
CA GLU A 104 65.72 35.44 66.53
C GLU A 104 66.08 35.73 65.04
N HIS A 105 65.54 34.98 64.07
CA HIS A 105 65.75 35.26 62.66
C HIS A 105 64.56 34.82 61.81
N THR A 106 63.89 35.78 61.16
CA THR A 106 62.92 35.51 60.09
C THR A 106 63.68 35.07 58.84
N ASP A 107 63.41 33.86 58.36
CA ASP A 107 64.02 33.31 57.14
C ASP A 107 63.39 33.95 55.89
N TYR A 108 63.87 35.16 55.57
CA TYR A 108 63.38 35.98 54.46
C TYR A 108 63.49 35.27 53.11
N ASP A 109 64.56 34.50 52.88
CA ASP A 109 64.79 33.78 51.62
C ASP A 109 63.71 32.72 51.38
N ARG A 110 63.30 32.00 52.43
CA ARG A 110 62.24 31.00 52.36
C ARG A 110 60.85 31.61 52.09
N ILE A 111 60.58 32.80 52.63
CA ILE A 111 59.33 33.53 52.34
C ILE A 111 59.27 33.94 50.86
N VAL A 112 60.38 34.42 50.29
CA VAL A 112 60.47 34.84 48.88
C VAL A 112 60.28 33.64 47.93
N GLU A 113 60.89 32.49 48.24
CA GLU A 113 60.72 31.24 47.47
C GLU A 113 59.25 30.79 47.45
N LEU A 114 58.59 30.79 48.62
CA LEU A 114 57.18 30.40 48.76
C LEU A 114 56.25 31.38 48.04
N GLU A 115 56.51 32.69 48.09
CA GLU A 115 55.73 33.68 47.33
C GLU A 115 55.86 33.48 45.81
N ARG A 116 57.06 33.11 45.33
CA ARG A 116 57.31 32.77 43.93
C ARG A 116 56.54 31.50 43.52
N GLN A 117 56.53 30.47 44.37
CA GLN A 117 55.73 29.25 44.20
C GLN A 117 54.22 29.53 44.18
N ARG A 118 53.72 30.36 45.10
CA ARG A 118 52.31 30.77 45.12
C ARG A 118 51.90 31.43 43.81
N LYS A 119 52.73 32.34 43.28
CA LYS A 119 52.45 33.05 42.04
C LYS A 119 52.42 32.13 40.82
N SER A 120 53.32 31.13 40.75
CA SER A 120 53.30 30.15 39.66
C SER A 120 52.10 29.21 39.73
N LEU A 121 51.71 28.77 40.94
CA LEU A 121 50.50 27.97 41.16
C LEU A 121 49.22 28.76 40.81
N GLN A 122 49.16 30.04 41.16
CA GLN A 122 48.06 30.94 40.75
C GLN A 122 47.94 31.03 39.22
N GLN A 123 49.05 31.26 38.52
CA GLN A 123 49.04 31.32 37.06
C GLN A 123 48.56 30.00 36.43
N GLN A 124 48.97 28.85 36.97
CA GLN A 124 48.49 27.55 36.50
C GLN A 124 46.99 27.36 36.76
N GLN A 125 46.49 27.81 37.91
CA GLN A 125 45.08 27.74 38.24
C GLN A 125 44.22 28.60 37.31
N ASP A 126 44.64 29.83 37.04
CA ASP A 126 43.91 30.74 36.15
C ASP A 126 43.89 30.20 34.71
N ALA A 127 45.01 29.68 34.21
CA ALA A 127 45.07 29.02 32.90
C ALA A 127 44.13 27.80 32.81
N ARG A 128 44.06 26.95 33.85
CA ARG A 128 43.15 25.80 33.88
C ARG A 128 41.67 26.20 33.99
N ARG A 129 41.37 27.30 34.69
CA ARG A 129 40.01 27.86 34.75
C ARG A 129 39.56 28.41 33.40
N GLU A 130 40.46 29.07 32.67
CA GLU A 130 40.19 29.51 31.29
C GLU A 130 39.96 28.32 30.36
N GLU A 131 40.78 27.26 30.44
CA GLU A 131 40.57 26.00 29.69
C GLU A 131 39.19 25.40 30.01
N LEU A 132 38.79 25.37 31.28
CA LEU A 132 37.50 24.86 31.71
C LEU A 132 36.32 25.65 31.09
N GLN A 133 36.42 26.98 31.09
CA GLN A 133 35.41 27.84 30.48
C GLN A 133 35.31 27.63 28.97
N GLN A 134 36.45 27.45 28.29
CA GLN A 134 36.48 27.13 26.86
C GLN A 134 35.81 25.78 26.58
N LEU A 135 36.15 24.75 27.36
CA LEU A 135 35.54 23.42 27.22
C LEU A 135 34.02 23.46 27.44
N GLN A 136 33.54 24.20 28.44
CA GLN A 136 32.11 24.39 28.68
C GLN A 136 31.40 25.03 27.50
N ARG A 137 31.95 26.11 26.93
CA ARG A 137 31.39 26.74 25.72
C ARG A 137 31.32 25.77 24.55
N THR A 138 32.39 25.02 24.29
CA THR A 138 32.40 24.03 23.21
C THR A 138 31.39 22.89 23.44
N ALA A 139 31.14 22.52 24.70
CA ALA A 139 30.14 21.52 25.04
C ALA A 139 28.72 22.04 24.82
N GLU A 140 28.44 23.29 25.20
CA GLU A 140 27.17 23.97 24.94
C GLU A 140 26.88 24.10 23.45
N GLU A 141 27.89 24.51 22.65
CA GLU A 141 27.80 24.57 21.19
C GLU A 141 27.53 23.19 20.56
N ALA A 142 28.24 22.15 21.02
CA ALA A 142 28.02 20.79 20.54
C ALA A 142 26.62 20.27 20.89
N GLN A 143 26.09 20.64 22.05
CA GLN A 143 24.76 20.26 22.51
C GLN A 143 23.66 21.02 21.75
N ALA A 144 23.88 22.29 21.44
CA ALA A 144 23.00 23.06 20.55
C ALA A 144 22.94 22.43 19.15
N ALA A 145 24.10 22.10 18.56
CA ALA A 145 24.19 21.44 17.26
C ALA A 145 23.49 20.06 17.24
N LEU A 146 23.61 19.28 18.31
CA LEU A 146 22.90 18.01 18.47
C LEU A 146 21.37 18.22 18.46
N SER A 147 20.88 19.20 19.22
CA SER A 147 19.43 19.50 19.28
C SER A 147 18.85 19.92 17.93
N GLU A 148 19.64 20.66 17.13
CA GLU A 148 19.27 21.05 15.78
C GLU A 148 19.27 19.85 14.82
N ALA A 149 20.27 18.97 14.92
CA ALA A 149 20.31 17.71 14.18
C ALA A 149 19.11 16.81 14.52
N GLU A 150 18.76 16.69 15.80
CA GLU A 150 17.58 15.92 16.24
C GLU A 150 16.27 16.53 15.73
N SER A 151 16.16 17.87 15.70
CA SER A 151 15.00 18.57 15.14
C SER A 151 14.86 18.35 13.64
N ARG A 152 15.97 18.40 12.88
CA ARG A 152 16.01 18.07 11.45
C ARG A 152 15.60 16.61 11.22
N ALA A 153 16.11 15.71 12.05
CA ALA A 153 15.75 14.29 12.02
C ALA A 153 14.25 14.06 12.33
N ALA A 154 13.67 14.81 13.27
CA ALA A 154 12.25 14.75 13.59
C ALA A 154 11.37 15.21 12.42
N ARG A 155 11.76 16.26 11.69
CA ARG A 155 11.05 16.72 10.48
C ARG A 155 11.00 15.64 9.40
N ILE A 156 12.13 14.96 9.15
CA ILE A 156 12.19 13.87 8.17
C ILE A 156 11.30 12.70 8.62
N ARG A 157 11.33 12.34 9.91
CA ARG A 157 10.44 11.31 10.46
C ARG A 157 8.96 11.67 10.27
N GLN A 158 8.58 12.92 10.52
CA GLN A 158 7.22 13.39 10.30
C GLN A 158 6.82 13.30 8.81
N GLN A 159 7.72 13.67 7.89
CA GLN A 159 7.48 13.50 6.46
C GLN A 159 7.29 12.03 6.07
N MET A 160 8.07 11.12 6.64
CA MET A 160 7.91 9.68 6.43
C MET A 160 6.57 9.17 6.95
N GLU A 161 6.14 9.62 8.13
CA GLU A 161 4.84 9.23 8.71
C GLU A 161 3.66 9.65 7.82
N VAL A 162 3.71 10.87 7.25
CA VAL A 162 2.69 11.33 6.29
C VAL A 162 2.68 10.46 5.03
N LEU A 163 3.85 10.11 4.50
CA LEU A 163 3.95 9.23 3.34
C LEU A 163 3.48 7.80 3.65
N ASP A 164 3.77 7.26 4.84
CA ASP A 164 3.26 5.96 5.29
C ASP A 164 1.72 5.97 5.41
N GLU A 165 1.13 7.08 5.88
CA GLU A 165 -0.32 7.23 5.93
C GLU A 165 -0.92 7.26 4.51
N GLN A 166 -0.29 7.96 3.57
CA GLN A 166 -0.69 7.96 2.15
C GLN A 166 -0.58 6.57 1.54
N ARG A 167 0.50 5.83 1.83
CA ARG A 167 0.68 4.44 1.42
C ARG A 167 -0.47 3.57 1.92
N ALA A 168 -0.80 3.66 3.21
CA ALA A 168 -1.86 2.87 3.82
C ALA A 168 -3.24 3.15 3.18
N LYS A 169 -3.54 4.42 2.89
CA LYS A 169 -4.76 4.81 2.16
C LYS A 169 -4.81 4.20 0.76
N LEU A 170 -3.72 4.33 -0.02
CA LEU A 170 -3.64 3.75 -1.35
C LEU A 170 -3.76 2.23 -1.33
N GLN A 171 -3.17 1.56 -0.33
CA GLN A 171 -3.28 0.12 -0.14
C GLN A 171 -4.72 -0.32 0.14
N ALA A 172 -5.43 0.39 1.02
CA ALA A 172 -6.84 0.11 1.30
C ALA A 172 -7.72 0.28 0.05
N GLU A 173 -7.52 1.36 -0.72
CA GLU A 173 -8.23 1.57 -1.98
C GLU A 173 -7.90 0.49 -3.03
N ARG A 174 -6.64 0.04 -3.06
CA ARG A 174 -6.21 -1.06 -3.94
C ARG A 174 -6.88 -2.37 -3.55
N ASP A 175 -6.99 -2.67 -2.26
CA ASP A 175 -7.64 -3.88 -1.76
C ASP A 175 -9.13 -3.88 -2.07
N GLU A 176 -9.83 -2.76 -1.86
CA GLU A 176 -11.24 -2.60 -2.25
C GLU A 176 -11.43 -2.83 -3.76
N LEU A 177 -10.58 -2.21 -4.58
CA LEU A 177 -10.64 -2.37 -6.03
C LEU A 177 -10.38 -3.83 -6.45
N GLN A 178 -9.44 -4.49 -5.78
CA GLN A 178 -9.13 -5.89 -6.04
C GLN A 178 -10.30 -6.81 -5.67
N GLU A 179 -11.01 -6.51 -4.59
CA GLU A 179 -12.22 -7.24 -4.19
C GLU A 179 -13.34 -7.04 -5.23
N ARG A 180 -13.55 -5.80 -5.70
CA ARG A 180 -14.51 -5.48 -6.77
C ARG A 180 -14.22 -6.23 -8.07
N VAL A 181 -12.95 -6.33 -8.46
CA VAL A 181 -12.53 -7.12 -9.62
C VAL A 181 -12.84 -8.60 -9.41
N ARG A 182 -12.48 -9.16 -8.24
CA ARG A 182 -12.74 -10.58 -7.92
C ARG A 182 -14.23 -10.92 -7.98
N HIS A 183 -15.09 -10.07 -7.41
CA HIS A 183 -16.54 -10.28 -7.47
C HIS A 183 -17.09 -10.20 -8.89
N ALA A 184 -16.63 -9.24 -9.69
CA ALA A 184 -17.05 -9.11 -11.08
C ALA A 184 -16.57 -10.30 -11.94
N GLU A 185 -15.37 -10.82 -11.69
CA GLU A 185 -14.84 -12.03 -12.35
C GLU A 185 -15.70 -13.25 -12.03
N GLN A 186 -15.98 -13.47 -10.74
CA GLN A 186 -16.87 -14.56 -10.30
C GLN A 186 -18.25 -14.48 -10.96
N GLN A 187 -18.85 -13.29 -11.03
CA GLN A 187 -20.14 -13.11 -11.67
C GLN A 187 -20.07 -13.40 -13.18
N SER A 188 -19.03 -12.92 -13.86
CA SER A 188 -18.79 -13.17 -15.28
C SER A 188 -18.61 -14.67 -15.57
N ASP A 189 -17.84 -15.37 -14.74
CA ASP A 189 -17.60 -16.80 -14.88
C ASP A 189 -18.89 -17.61 -14.72
N LEU A 190 -19.70 -17.31 -13.71
CA LEU A 190 -21.00 -17.93 -13.50
C LEU A 190 -21.95 -17.70 -14.68
N LEU A 191 -22.00 -16.48 -15.23
CA LEU A 191 -22.77 -16.16 -16.43
C LEU A 191 -22.27 -16.97 -17.63
N SER A 192 -20.95 -17.05 -17.85
CA SER A 192 -20.35 -17.81 -18.95
C SER A 192 -20.68 -19.30 -18.88
N VAL A 193 -20.62 -19.90 -17.68
CA VAL A 193 -20.97 -21.30 -17.45
C VAL A 193 -22.46 -21.51 -17.73
N ARG A 194 -23.33 -20.62 -17.23
CA ARG A 194 -24.78 -20.71 -17.46
C ARG A 194 -25.14 -20.61 -18.93
N MET A 195 -24.50 -19.70 -19.68
CA MET A 195 -24.67 -19.57 -21.13
C MET A 195 -24.26 -20.85 -21.85
N ARG A 196 -23.09 -21.42 -21.53
CA ARG A 196 -22.64 -22.68 -22.15
C ARG A 196 -23.62 -23.83 -21.93
N ILE A 197 -24.19 -23.95 -20.72
CA ILE A 197 -25.17 -25.00 -20.40
C ILE A 197 -26.45 -24.79 -21.22
N HIS A 198 -27.04 -23.60 -21.19
CA HIS A 198 -28.30 -23.33 -21.89
C HIS A 198 -28.14 -23.42 -23.41
N LYS A 199 -26.99 -23.00 -23.96
CA LYS A 199 -26.69 -23.14 -25.39
C LYS A 199 -26.64 -24.60 -25.81
N ARG A 200 -25.92 -25.46 -25.07
CA ARG A 200 -25.84 -26.90 -25.37
C ARG A 200 -27.21 -27.57 -25.29
N LEU A 201 -28.00 -27.24 -24.28
CA LEU A 201 -29.36 -27.77 -24.12
C LEU A 201 -30.30 -27.27 -25.23
N ALA A 202 -30.26 -25.98 -25.57
CA ALA A 202 -31.07 -25.43 -26.64
C ALA A 202 -30.73 -26.06 -28.00
N GLN A 203 -29.46 -26.32 -28.28
CA GLN A 203 -29.01 -27.01 -29.49
C GLN A 203 -29.42 -28.49 -29.53
N ALA A 204 -29.48 -29.17 -28.37
CA ALA A 204 -29.99 -30.55 -28.33
C ALA A 204 -31.52 -30.58 -28.57
N VAL A 205 -32.26 -29.68 -27.93
CA VAL A 205 -33.73 -29.59 -28.06
C VAL A 205 -34.16 -29.11 -29.45
N SER A 206 -33.34 -28.31 -30.13
CA SER A 206 -33.66 -27.83 -31.48
C SER A 206 -33.87 -28.99 -32.46
N LEU A 207 -33.16 -30.12 -32.29
CA LEU A 207 -33.37 -31.32 -33.10
C LEU A 207 -34.81 -31.86 -32.98
N LEU A 208 -35.36 -31.87 -31.77
CA LEU A 208 -36.74 -32.31 -31.51
C LEU A 208 -37.76 -31.34 -32.11
N VAL A 209 -37.50 -30.03 -31.98
CA VAL A 209 -38.35 -28.99 -32.57
C VAL A 209 -38.33 -29.06 -34.10
N PHE A 210 -37.18 -29.34 -34.72
CA PHE A 210 -37.08 -29.51 -36.17
C PHE A 210 -37.78 -30.77 -36.67
N ALA A 211 -37.67 -31.87 -35.92
CA ALA A 211 -38.43 -33.09 -36.22
C ALA A 211 -39.94 -32.81 -36.18
N LEU A 212 -40.41 -32.08 -35.16
CA LEU A 212 -41.81 -31.68 -35.03
C LEU A 212 -42.28 -30.78 -36.19
N LEU A 213 -41.44 -29.84 -36.64
CA LEU A 213 -41.72 -28.97 -37.79
C LEU A 213 -41.78 -29.76 -39.12
N GLY A 214 -40.95 -30.79 -39.27
CA GLY A 214 -40.89 -31.59 -40.50
C GLY A 214 -42.15 -32.41 -40.77
N ILE A 215 -42.88 -32.81 -39.72
CA ILE A 215 -44.12 -33.61 -39.83
C ILE A 215 -45.19 -32.90 -40.66
N PRO A 216 -45.69 -31.70 -40.28
CA PRO A 216 -46.72 -31.02 -41.07
C PRO A 216 -46.20 -30.59 -42.44
N LEU A 217 -44.93 -30.21 -42.59
CA LEU A 217 -44.35 -29.87 -43.88
C LEU A 217 -44.28 -31.07 -44.83
N GLY A 218 -43.99 -32.26 -44.32
CA GLY A 218 -44.03 -33.51 -45.08
C GLY A 218 -45.44 -33.86 -45.55
N ILE A 219 -46.45 -33.66 -44.70
CA ILE A 219 -47.86 -33.87 -45.06
C ILE A 219 -48.29 -32.86 -46.14
N ILE A 220 -47.95 -31.57 -45.98
CA ILE A 220 -48.28 -30.51 -46.96
C ILE A 220 -47.62 -30.77 -48.33
N ALA A 221 -46.42 -31.36 -48.35
CA ALA A 221 -45.73 -31.69 -49.59
C ALA A 221 -46.47 -32.74 -50.45
N GLY A 222 -47.45 -33.47 -49.88
CA GLY A 222 -48.53 -34.12 -50.61
C GLY A 222 -48.09 -35.07 -51.71
N GLY A 223 -47.04 -35.87 -51.48
CA GLY A 223 -46.53 -36.86 -52.45
C GLY A 223 -45.46 -36.36 -53.43
N ARG A 224 -45.02 -35.10 -53.35
CA ARG A 224 -43.79 -34.65 -54.03
C ARG A 224 -42.57 -35.36 -53.43
N SER A 225 -41.50 -35.51 -54.22
CA SER A 225 -40.26 -36.21 -53.82
C SER A 225 -39.78 -35.77 -52.43
N ILE A 226 -39.34 -36.71 -51.60
CA ILE A 226 -38.87 -36.48 -50.22
C ILE A 226 -37.85 -35.32 -50.09
N MET A 227 -37.05 -35.08 -51.12
CA MET A 227 -36.10 -33.96 -51.19
C MET A 227 -36.76 -32.58 -51.13
N ILE A 228 -37.98 -32.41 -51.66
CA ILE A 228 -38.69 -31.13 -51.68
C ILE A 228 -39.20 -30.78 -50.27
N ALA A 229 -39.75 -31.76 -49.55
CA ALA A 229 -40.17 -31.60 -48.15
C ALA A 229 -38.97 -31.32 -47.23
N PHE A 230 -37.88 -32.06 -47.44
CA PHE A 230 -36.62 -31.84 -46.73
C PHE A 230 -36.04 -30.45 -47.01
N GLY A 231 -35.98 -30.04 -48.29
CA GLY A 231 -35.47 -28.74 -48.71
C GLY A 231 -36.27 -27.56 -48.13
N MET A 232 -37.61 -27.65 -48.11
CA MET A 232 -38.44 -26.62 -47.47
C MET A 232 -38.23 -26.55 -45.96
N SER A 233 -38.17 -27.70 -45.28
CA SER A 233 -37.91 -27.75 -43.83
C SER A 233 -36.54 -27.16 -43.49
N PHE A 234 -35.53 -27.52 -44.28
CA PHE A 234 -34.16 -27.02 -44.13
C PHE A 234 -34.07 -25.52 -44.40
N ALA A 235 -34.73 -25.02 -45.45
CA ALA A 235 -34.77 -23.59 -45.77
C ALA A 235 -35.42 -22.77 -44.66
N ILE A 236 -36.51 -23.24 -44.07
CA ILE A 236 -37.19 -22.57 -42.95
C ILE A 236 -36.28 -22.54 -41.72
N VAL A 237 -35.65 -23.66 -41.38
CA VAL A 237 -34.71 -23.69 -40.25
C VAL A 237 -33.53 -22.75 -40.49
N LEU A 238 -32.94 -22.77 -41.69
CA LEU A 238 -31.80 -21.90 -42.00
C LEU A 238 -32.18 -20.41 -41.98
N ALA A 239 -33.34 -20.05 -42.54
CA ALA A 239 -33.78 -18.66 -42.61
C ALA A 239 -34.30 -18.10 -41.28
N VAL A 240 -34.81 -18.95 -40.39
CA VAL A 240 -35.46 -18.51 -39.14
C VAL A 240 -34.62 -18.82 -37.91
N PHE A 241 -34.19 -20.07 -37.74
CA PHE A 241 -33.51 -20.50 -36.52
C PHE A 241 -32.11 -19.89 -36.37
N TYR A 242 -31.31 -19.88 -37.44
CA TYR A 242 -29.93 -19.39 -37.39
C TYR A 242 -29.85 -17.89 -37.06
N PRO A 243 -30.62 -16.99 -37.73
CA PRO A 243 -30.62 -15.58 -37.35
C PRO A 243 -31.08 -15.34 -35.92
N PHE A 244 -32.09 -16.09 -35.45
CA PHE A 244 -32.57 -15.97 -34.07
C PHE A 244 -31.54 -16.46 -33.04
N LEU A 245 -30.78 -17.50 -33.36
CA LEU A 245 -29.70 -18.00 -32.53
C LEU A 245 -28.55 -17.00 -32.43
N ILE A 246 -28.15 -16.41 -33.56
CA ILE A 246 -27.11 -15.36 -33.60
C ILE A 246 -27.57 -14.13 -32.82
N PHE A 247 -28.80 -13.67 -33.05
CA PHE A 247 -29.37 -12.52 -32.34
C PHE A 247 -29.49 -12.77 -30.84
N GLY A 248 -29.96 -13.96 -30.44
CA GLY A 248 -30.04 -14.37 -29.04
C GLY A 248 -28.65 -14.43 -28.38
N GLN A 249 -27.64 -14.91 -29.11
CA GLN A 249 -26.25 -14.93 -28.61
C GLN A 249 -25.70 -13.52 -28.41
N ILE A 250 -25.83 -12.64 -29.40
CA ILE A 250 -25.35 -11.25 -29.30
C ILE A 250 -26.04 -10.52 -28.15
N THR A 251 -27.35 -10.71 -27.98
CA THR A 251 -28.14 -10.03 -26.94
C THR A 251 -27.86 -10.56 -25.53
N ALA A 252 -27.57 -11.86 -25.40
CA ALA A 252 -27.14 -12.47 -24.14
C ALA A 252 -25.71 -12.05 -23.75
N GLU A 253 -24.78 -12.02 -24.71
CA GLU A 253 -23.40 -11.57 -24.50
C GLU A 253 -23.34 -10.07 -24.17
N ALA A 254 -24.24 -9.28 -24.77
CA ALA A 254 -24.40 -7.86 -24.46
C ALA A 254 -25.16 -7.58 -23.15
N GLY A 255 -25.55 -8.61 -22.38
CA GLY A 255 -26.23 -8.46 -21.09
C GLY A 255 -27.66 -7.89 -21.15
N ALA A 256 -28.22 -7.72 -22.34
CA ALA A 256 -29.52 -7.06 -22.54
C ALA A 256 -30.72 -7.99 -22.31
N LEU A 257 -30.56 -9.30 -22.49
CA LEU A 257 -31.58 -10.31 -22.18
C LEU A 257 -31.03 -11.36 -21.21
N PRO A 258 -31.86 -11.88 -20.28
CA PRO A 258 -31.47 -13.02 -19.46
C PRO A 258 -31.10 -14.23 -20.33
N VAL A 259 -30.11 -15.02 -19.90
CA VAL A 259 -29.56 -16.15 -20.66
C VAL A 259 -30.64 -17.14 -21.11
N THR A 260 -31.65 -17.40 -20.28
CA THR A 260 -32.71 -18.38 -20.57
C THR A 260 -33.58 -17.95 -21.76
N PRO A 261 -34.30 -16.81 -21.75
CA PRO A 261 -35.08 -16.39 -22.92
C PRO A 261 -34.19 -16.16 -24.15
N ALA A 262 -32.98 -15.61 -23.98
CA ALA A 262 -32.10 -15.33 -25.11
C ALA A 262 -31.65 -16.60 -25.87
N MET A 263 -31.34 -17.68 -25.15
CA MET A 263 -30.92 -18.95 -25.76
C MET A 263 -32.10 -19.78 -26.29
N TRP A 264 -33.29 -19.64 -25.70
CA TRP A 264 -34.45 -20.48 -26.01
C TRP A 264 -35.44 -19.85 -26.99
N ALA A 265 -35.39 -18.53 -27.21
CA ALA A 265 -36.37 -17.85 -28.04
C ALA A 265 -36.40 -18.34 -29.49
N GLY A 266 -35.25 -18.74 -30.06
CA GLY A 266 -35.20 -19.37 -31.39
C GLY A 266 -35.98 -20.70 -31.44
N ASN A 267 -35.78 -21.58 -30.45
CA ASN A 267 -36.53 -22.83 -30.34
C ASN A 267 -38.02 -22.58 -30.10
N GLY A 268 -38.36 -21.64 -29.23
CA GLY A 268 -39.75 -21.28 -28.93
C GLY A 268 -40.48 -20.77 -30.16
N PHE A 269 -39.83 -19.92 -30.96
CA PHE A 269 -40.40 -19.37 -32.18
C PHE A 269 -40.63 -20.44 -33.26
N VAL A 270 -39.63 -21.30 -33.51
CA VAL A 270 -39.76 -22.40 -34.49
C VAL A 270 -40.81 -23.42 -34.02
N CYS A 271 -40.88 -23.71 -32.72
CA CYS A 271 -41.90 -24.59 -32.15
C CYS A 271 -43.31 -24.01 -32.33
N ALA A 272 -43.47 -22.70 -32.14
CA ALA A 272 -44.76 -22.03 -32.36
C ALA A 272 -45.19 -22.12 -33.83
N ILE A 273 -44.26 -21.95 -34.78
CA ILE A 273 -44.51 -22.15 -36.22
C ILE A 273 -44.91 -23.61 -36.50
N ALA A 274 -44.15 -24.57 -35.96
CA ALA A 274 -44.43 -26.00 -36.13
C ALA A 274 -45.85 -26.37 -35.66
N LEU A 275 -46.22 -25.90 -34.46
CA LEU A 275 -47.54 -26.15 -33.89
C LEU A 275 -48.65 -25.49 -34.71
N PHE A 276 -48.45 -24.24 -35.15
CA PHE A 276 -49.40 -23.54 -36.00
C PHE A 276 -49.64 -24.28 -37.34
N LEU A 277 -48.58 -24.74 -38.00
CA LEU A 277 -48.70 -25.54 -39.22
C LEU A 277 -49.43 -26.86 -38.95
N MET A 278 -49.11 -27.54 -37.86
CA MET A 278 -49.74 -28.81 -37.50
C MET A 278 -51.25 -28.66 -37.29
N VAL A 279 -51.69 -27.64 -36.55
CA VAL A 279 -53.12 -27.32 -36.36
C VAL A 279 -53.77 -27.01 -37.71
N LYS A 280 -53.14 -26.17 -38.54
CA LYS A 280 -53.68 -25.83 -39.86
C LYS A 280 -53.84 -27.06 -40.77
N VAL A 281 -52.94 -28.03 -40.69
CA VAL A 281 -52.99 -29.25 -41.50
C VAL A 281 -54.07 -30.21 -40.98
N LEU A 282 -54.25 -30.31 -39.66
CA LEU A 282 -55.22 -31.23 -39.05
C LEU A 282 -56.67 -30.75 -39.23
N PHE A 283 -56.90 -29.43 -39.21
CA PHE A 283 -58.24 -28.82 -39.33
C PHE A 283 -58.62 -28.44 -40.78
N ARG A 284 -57.89 -28.94 -41.77
CA ARG A 284 -58.16 -28.72 -43.19
C ARG A 284 -58.67 -29.99 -43.83
#